data_AF-A0A1M3EM59-F1
#
_entry.id   AF-A0A1M3EM59-F1
#
_cell.length_a   1.000
_cell.length_b   1.000
_cell.length_c   1.000
_cell.angle_alpha   90.00
_cell.angle_beta   90.00
_cell.angle_gamma   90.00
#
_symmetry.space_group_name_H-M   'P 1'
#
loop_
_entity.id
_entity.type
_entity.pdbx_description
1 polymer ?
#
loop_
_entity_poly.entity_id
_entity_poly.type
_entity_poly.pdbx_seq_one_letter_code
_entity_poly.pdbx_strand_id
1 'polypeptide(L)'
;MVVLVVALVVALVAVGRMIQVTTAWQRSSAQWQALAHTHGDQLAQAQADLKAAQDELTATRSQLDAAQQRITQLADEKAKLGDTTAAQQQLADYQARVSQAAGKVATSLATCIDGQNKLISYLSNASAYDPASLASYRNDVQSYCGQATAANTALQRELSR
;
A
#
# COMPACT_ATOMS: atom_id res chain seq x y z
N MET A 1 62.97 55.16 71.08
CA MET A 1 62.07 55.64 70.00
C MET A 1 62.23 54.86 68.70
N VAL A 2 63.45 54.64 68.17
CA VAL A 2 63.67 53.97 66.86
C VAL A 2 63.02 52.59 66.74
N VAL A 3 63.17 51.71 67.75
CA VAL A 3 62.58 50.35 67.73
C VAL A 3 61.05 50.37 67.61
N LEU A 4 60.40 51.32 68.28
CA LEU A 4 58.94 51.46 68.30
C LEU A 4 58.41 51.96 66.96
N VAL A 5 59.16 52.87 66.31
CA VAL A 5 58.86 53.35 64.94
C VAL A 5 59.03 52.21 63.93
N VAL A 6 60.12 51.43 64.02
CA VAL A 6 60.34 50.29 63.12
C VAL A 6 59.25 49.22 63.29
N ALA A 7 58.88 48.90 64.54
CA ALA A 7 57.81 47.95 64.81
C ALA A 7 56.46 48.42 64.24
N LEU A 8 56.14 49.72 64.35
CA LEU A 8 54.93 50.31 63.77
C LEU A 8 54.92 50.19 62.24
N VAL A 9 56.04 50.50 61.58
CA VAL A 9 56.18 50.40 60.12
C VAL A 9 55.99 48.94 59.67
N VAL A 10 56.62 47.98 60.34
CA VAL A 10 56.45 46.55 60.03
C VAL A 10 55.00 46.10 60.20
N ALA A 11 54.34 46.54 61.27
CA ALA A 11 52.92 46.23 61.50
C ALA A 11 52.03 46.80 60.39
N LEU A 12 52.25 48.05 59.97
CA LEU A 12 51.50 48.68 58.89
C LEU A 12 51.70 47.95 57.55
N VAL A 13 52.94 47.54 57.24
CA VAL A 13 53.23 46.75 56.03
C VAL A 13 52.56 45.37 56.08
N ALA A 14 52.57 44.71 57.24
CA ALA A 14 51.92 43.41 57.42
C ALA A 14 50.41 43.51 57.23
N VAL A 15 49.77 44.53 57.82
CA VAL A 15 48.33 44.80 57.63
C VAL A 15 48.03 45.08 56.15
N GLY A 16 48.83 45.92 55.48
CA GLY A 16 48.67 46.20 54.05
C GLY A 16 48.75 44.93 53.19
N ARG A 17 49.73 44.05 53.45
CA ARG A 17 49.86 42.76 52.78
C ARG A 17 48.68 41.83 53.06
N MET A 18 48.22 41.75 54.31
CA MET A 18 47.07 40.92 54.69
C MET A 18 45.79 41.36 53.97
N ILE A 19 45.56 42.67 53.83
CA ILE A 19 44.42 43.22 53.09
C ILE A 19 44.54 42.87 51.60
N GLN A 20 45.73 42.99 50.99
CA GLN A 20 45.92 42.61 49.59
C GLN A 20 45.66 41.13 49.34
N VAL A 21 46.19 40.25 50.20
CA VAL A 21 45.97 38.80 50.07
C VAL A 21 44.50 38.45 50.29
N THR A 22 43.86 39.01 51.32
CA THR A 22 42.44 38.77 51.60
C THR A 22 41.56 39.22 50.44
N THR A 23 41.80 40.42 49.89
CA THR A 23 41.01 40.93 48.76
C THR A 23 41.27 40.18 47.45
N ALA A 24 42.49 39.69 47.23
CA ALA A 24 42.81 38.85 46.08
C ALA A 24 42.13 37.48 46.21
N TRP A 25 42.14 36.89 47.41
CA TRP A 25 41.48 35.63 47.69
C TRP A 25 39.95 35.75 47.54
N GLN A 26 39.33 36.79 48.10
CA GLN A 26 37.90 37.06 47.91
C GLN A 26 37.51 37.18 46.44
N ARG A 27 38.30 37.89 45.62
CA ARG A 27 38.08 38.00 44.18
C ARG A 27 38.18 36.66 43.47
N SER A 28 39.22 35.87 43.78
CA SER A 28 39.38 34.54 43.18
C SER A 28 38.25 33.60 43.57
N SER A 29 37.86 33.57 44.85
CA SER A 29 36.74 32.76 45.32
C SER A 29 35.42 33.12 44.64
N ALA A 30 35.14 34.43 44.49
CA ALA A 30 33.96 34.89 43.76
C ALA A 30 33.99 34.48 42.27
N GLN A 31 35.16 34.54 41.63
CA GLN A 31 35.33 34.11 40.25
C GLN A 31 35.11 32.59 40.09
N TRP A 32 35.67 31.78 40.99
CA TRP A 32 35.46 30.33 40.99
C TRP A 32 34.00 29.97 41.22
N GLN A 33 33.33 30.65 42.14
CA GLN A 33 31.91 30.43 42.39
C GLN A 33 31.06 30.80 41.17
N ALA A 34 31.33 31.94 40.52
CA ALA A 34 30.64 32.34 39.30
C ALA A 34 30.86 31.34 38.15
N LEU A 35 32.09 30.83 38.01
CA LEU A 35 32.43 29.83 36.99
C LEU A 35 31.74 28.48 37.27
N ALA A 36 31.72 28.05 38.53
CA ALA A 36 31.03 26.83 38.96
C ALA A 36 29.52 26.92 38.72
N HIS A 37 28.89 28.07 39.03
CA HIS A 37 27.48 28.29 38.72
C HIS A 37 27.22 28.28 37.21
N THR A 38 28.04 29.00 36.42
CA THR A 38 27.90 29.06 34.96
C THR A 38 27.99 27.67 34.34
N HIS A 39 28.97 26.86 34.74
CA HIS A 39 29.10 25.49 34.22
C HIS A 39 28.01 24.56 34.75
N GLY A 40 27.53 24.77 35.98
CA GLY A 40 26.37 24.09 36.52
C GLY A 40 25.11 24.34 35.68
N ASP A 41 24.85 25.59 35.34
CA ASP A 41 23.71 26.00 34.50
C ASP A 41 23.85 25.46 33.07
N GLN A 42 25.05 25.53 32.48
CA GLN A 42 25.33 24.94 31.16
C GLN A 42 25.13 23.42 31.15
N LEU A 43 25.55 22.72 32.20
CA LEU A 43 25.36 21.27 32.32
C LEU A 43 23.89 20.93 32.48
N ALA A 44 23.16 21.66 33.32
CA ALA A 44 21.72 21.48 33.49
C ALA A 44 20.96 21.70 32.17
N GLN A 45 21.33 22.75 31.43
CA GLN A 45 20.75 23.03 30.10
C GLN A 45 21.07 21.91 29.11
N ALA A 46 22.34 21.48 29.01
CA ALA A 46 22.73 20.41 28.10
C ALA A 46 22.04 19.07 28.43
N GLN A 47 21.82 18.77 29.71
CA GLN A 47 21.05 17.60 30.13
C GLN A 47 19.57 17.70 29.75
N ALA A 48 18.97 18.89 29.89
CA ALA A 48 17.59 19.14 29.46
C ALA A 48 17.45 19.00 27.94
N ASP A 49 18.38 19.58 27.16
CA ASP A 49 18.39 19.49 25.70
C ASP A 49 18.60 18.03 25.23
N LEU A 50 19.50 17.29 25.88
CA LEU A 50 19.71 15.86 25.60
C LEU A 50 18.43 15.07 25.85
N LYS A 51 17.75 15.31 26.97
CA LYS A 51 16.48 14.63 27.28
C LYS A 51 15.41 14.98 26.23
N ALA A 52 15.29 16.25 25.86
CA ALA A 52 14.34 16.68 24.83
C ALA A 52 14.60 15.99 23.48
N ALA A 53 15.88 15.93 23.06
CA ALA A 53 16.27 15.26 21.82
C ALA A 53 16.02 13.73 21.86
N GLN A 54 16.21 13.10 23.02
CA GLN A 54 15.88 11.67 23.21
C GLN A 54 14.38 11.40 23.13
N ASP A 55 13.57 12.28 23.73
CA ASP A 55 12.11 12.19 23.67
C ASP A 55 11.61 12.41 22.23
N GLU A 56 12.17 13.37 21.50
CA GLU A 56 11.88 13.61 20.08
C GLU A 56 12.27 12.41 19.21
N LEU A 57 13.48 11.87 19.37
CA LEU A 57 13.92 10.67 18.65
C LEU A 57 13.00 9.47 18.89
N THR A 58 12.53 9.29 20.12
CA THR A 58 11.59 8.22 20.49
C THR A 58 10.24 8.42 19.79
N ALA A 59 9.73 9.65 19.78
CA ALA A 59 8.50 10.00 19.08
C ALA A 59 8.61 9.78 17.57
N THR A 60 9.70 10.22 16.94
CA THR A 60 9.95 10.02 15.49
C THR A 60 10.06 8.55 15.14
N ARG A 61 10.75 7.73 15.96
CA ARG A 61 10.82 6.28 15.75
C ARG A 61 9.44 5.63 15.84
N SER A 62 8.64 6.01 16.83
CA SER A 62 7.26 5.51 16.94
C SER A 62 6.40 5.90 15.73
N GLN A 63 6.55 7.11 15.20
CA GLN A 63 5.86 7.54 13.98
C GLN A 63 6.33 6.76 12.75
N LEU A 64 7.64 6.48 12.64
CA LEU A 64 8.20 5.68 11.56
C LEU A 64 7.66 4.24 11.59
N ASP A 65 7.63 3.60 12.75
CA ASP A 65 7.09 2.25 12.91
C ASP A 65 5.60 2.20 12.55
N ALA A 66 4.80 3.18 13.01
CA ALA A 66 3.40 3.29 12.65
C ALA A 66 3.18 3.50 11.14
N ALA A 67 4.01 4.35 10.51
CA ALA A 67 3.97 4.59 9.07
C ALA A 67 4.33 3.32 8.29
N GLN A 68 5.35 2.57 8.71
CA GLN A 68 5.72 1.30 8.09
C GLN A 68 4.60 0.26 8.19
N GLN A 69 3.97 0.11 9.37
CA GLN A 69 2.81 -0.76 9.54
C GLN A 69 1.66 -0.38 8.60
N ARG A 70 1.38 0.93 8.46
CA ARG A 70 0.35 1.42 7.55
C ARG A 70 0.68 1.16 6.09
N ILE A 71 1.94 1.31 5.69
CA ILE A 71 2.40 0.99 4.33
C ILE A 71 2.21 -0.50 4.04
N THR A 72 2.61 -1.39 4.94
CA THR A 72 2.41 -2.83 4.79
C THR A 72 0.92 -3.16 4.69
N GLN A 73 0.08 -2.60 5.55
CA GLN A 73 -1.37 -2.81 5.50
C GLN A 73 -1.98 -2.37 4.16
N LEU A 74 -1.55 -1.21 3.63
CA LEU A 74 -2.02 -0.72 2.34
C LEU A 74 -1.52 -1.58 1.17
N ALA A 75 -0.31 -2.12 1.26
CA ALA A 75 0.22 -3.06 0.27
C ALA A 75 -0.60 -4.36 0.25
N ASP A 76 -0.94 -4.91 1.41
CA ASP A 76 -1.78 -6.11 1.54
C ASP A 76 -3.21 -5.85 1.03
N GLU A 77 -3.79 -4.69 1.35
CA GLU A 77 -5.11 -4.29 0.85
C GLU A 77 -5.12 -4.17 -0.68
N LYS A 78 -4.07 -3.55 -1.26
CA LYS A 78 -3.93 -3.42 -2.71
C LYS A 78 -3.77 -4.79 -3.39
N ALA A 79 -2.99 -5.70 -2.79
CA ALA A 79 -2.86 -7.06 -3.32
C ALA A 79 -4.21 -7.78 -3.33
N LYS A 80 -4.95 -7.73 -2.23
CA LYS A 80 -6.28 -8.35 -2.11
C LYS A 80 -7.30 -7.75 -3.09
N LEU A 81 -7.29 -6.43 -3.28
CA LEU A 81 -8.13 -5.77 -4.28
C LEU A 81 -7.75 -6.21 -5.70
N GLY A 82 -6.45 -6.32 -6.00
CA GLY A 82 -5.95 -6.83 -7.27
C GLY A 82 -6.44 -8.24 -7.58
N ASP A 83 -6.32 -9.16 -6.61
CA ASP A 83 -6.80 -10.53 -6.73
C ASP A 83 -8.32 -10.60 -6.92
N THR A 84 -9.06 -9.76 -6.20
CA THR A 84 -10.53 -9.69 -6.31
C THR A 84 -10.95 -9.20 -7.70
N THR A 85 -10.30 -8.15 -8.21
CA THR A 85 -10.56 -7.64 -9.56
C THR A 85 -10.21 -8.68 -10.63
N ALA A 86 -9.08 -9.38 -10.51
CA ALA A 86 -8.69 -10.43 -11.44
C ALA A 86 -9.72 -11.58 -11.45
N ALA A 87 -10.17 -12.03 -10.28
CA ALA A 87 -11.18 -13.06 -10.15
C ALA A 87 -12.54 -12.63 -10.74
N GLN A 88 -12.96 -11.38 -10.50
CA GLN A 88 -14.19 -10.84 -11.09
C GLN A 88 -14.10 -10.74 -12.61
N GLN A 89 -12.96 -10.31 -13.14
CA GLN A 89 -12.75 -10.22 -14.58
C GLN A 89 -12.74 -11.60 -15.23
N GLN A 90 -12.09 -12.59 -14.62
CA GLN A 90 -12.14 -13.98 -15.07
C GLN A 90 -13.57 -14.54 -15.08
N LEU A 91 -14.37 -14.23 -14.07
CA LEU A 91 -15.78 -14.63 -14.01
C LEU A 91 -16.61 -13.96 -15.11
N ALA A 92 -16.43 -12.65 -15.32
CA ALA A 92 -17.13 -11.91 -16.37
C ALA A 92 -16.75 -12.43 -17.78
N ASP A 93 -15.47 -12.68 -18.02
CA ASP A 93 -14.99 -13.26 -19.28
C ASP A 93 -15.54 -14.67 -19.51
N TYR A 94 -15.59 -15.49 -18.46
CA TYR A 94 -16.20 -16.82 -18.53
C TYR A 94 -17.70 -16.72 -18.85
N GLN A 95 -18.44 -15.84 -18.17
CA GLN A 95 -19.86 -15.61 -18.45
C GLN A 95 -20.09 -15.12 -19.88
N ALA A 96 -19.27 -14.19 -20.38
CA ALA A 96 -19.35 -13.70 -21.75
C ALA A 96 -19.14 -14.83 -22.78
N ARG A 97 -18.14 -15.70 -22.57
CA ARG A 97 -17.89 -16.86 -23.44
C ARG A 97 -19.07 -17.84 -23.42
N VAL A 98 -19.58 -18.18 -22.24
CA VAL A 98 -20.72 -19.11 -22.09
C VAL A 98 -21.97 -18.52 -22.74
N SER A 99 -22.29 -17.24 -22.50
CA SER A 99 -23.44 -16.57 -23.11
C SER A 99 -23.33 -16.49 -24.64
N GLN A 100 -22.14 -16.20 -25.17
CA GLN A 100 -21.91 -16.20 -26.62
C GLN A 100 -22.07 -17.60 -27.23
N ALA A 101 -21.55 -18.64 -26.57
CA ALA A 101 -21.71 -20.02 -27.01
C ALA A 101 -23.18 -20.46 -26.94
N ALA A 102 -23.90 -20.15 -25.87
CA ALA A 102 -25.32 -20.41 -25.73
C ALA A 102 -26.16 -19.70 -26.81
N GLY A 103 -25.83 -18.44 -27.13
CA GLY A 103 -26.46 -17.70 -28.23
C GLY A 103 -26.26 -18.39 -29.58
N LYS A 104 -25.04 -18.85 -29.89
CA LYS A 104 -24.76 -19.60 -31.12
C LYS A 104 -25.55 -20.91 -31.20
N VAL A 105 -25.68 -21.63 -30.07
CA VAL A 105 -26.51 -22.83 -29.99
C VAL A 105 -27.96 -22.50 -30.27
N ALA A 106 -28.53 -21.49 -29.61
CA ALA A 106 -29.92 -21.09 -29.79
C ALA A 106 -30.23 -20.69 -31.24
N THR A 107 -29.38 -19.87 -31.87
CA THR A 107 -29.54 -19.49 -33.28
C THR A 107 -29.45 -20.70 -34.21
N SER A 108 -28.45 -21.56 -34.04
CA SER A 108 -28.27 -22.74 -34.90
C SER A 108 -29.43 -23.74 -34.75
N LEU A 109 -29.93 -23.91 -33.52
CA LEU A 109 -31.09 -24.76 -33.24
C LEU A 109 -32.36 -24.20 -33.89
N ALA A 110 -32.58 -22.88 -33.82
CA ALA A 110 -33.72 -22.23 -34.47
C ALA A 110 -33.67 -22.41 -36.00
N THR A 111 -32.50 -22.25 -36.62
CA THR A 111 -32.32 -22.48 -38.07
C THR A 111 -32.58 -23.94 -38.46
N CYS A 112 -32.11 -24.90 -37.65
CA CYS A 112 -32.39 -26.32 -37.86
C CYS A 112 -33.89 -26.64 -37.76
N ILE A 113 -34.60 -26.06 -36.77
CA ILE A 113 -36.05 -26.25 -36.60
C ILE A 113 -36.84 -25.62 -37.75
N ASP A 114 -36.51 -24.39 -38.17
CA ASP A 114 -37.16 -23.75 -39.33
C ASP A 114 -36.94 -24.55 -40.63
N GLY A 115 -35.71 -25.01 -40.85
CA GLY A 115 -35.35 -25.86 -41.97
C GLY A 115 -36.15 -27.16 -42.01
N GLN A 116 -36.27 -27.84 -40.86
CA GLN A 116 -37.08 -29.06 -40.73
C GLN A 116 -38.57 -28.80 -40.96
N ASN A 117 -39.14 -27.72 -40.43
CA ASN A 117 -40.54 -27.37 -40.64
C ASN A 117 -40.85 -27.10 -42.13
N LYS A 118 -39.97 -26.37 -42.81
CA LYS A 118 -40.08 -26.15 -44.27
C LYS A 118 -39.96 -27.45 -45.06
N LEU A 119 -39.04 -28.34 -44.67
CA LEU A 119 -38.90 -29.64 -45.30
C LEU A 119 -40.18 -30.49 -45.15
N ILE A 120 -40.80 -30.50 -43.97
CA ILE A 120 -42.08 -31.17 -43.72
C ILE A 120 -43.18 -30.59 -44.64
N SER A 121 -43.23 -29.27 -44.79
CA SER A 121 -44.18 -28.61 -45.69
C SER A 121 -43.95 -29.00 -47.17
N TYR A 122 -42.69 -29.04 -47.64
CA TYR A 122 -42.38 -29.48 -49.00
C TYR A 122 -42.73 -30.96 -49.23
N LEU A 123 -42.49 -31.83 -48.25
CA LEU A 123 -42.87 -33.23 -48.33
C LEU A 123 -44.39 -33.43 -48.36
N SER A 124 -45.17 -32.55 -47.71
CA SER A 124 -46.64 -32.58 -47.77
C SER A 124 -47.20 -32.19 -49.14
N ASN A 125 -46.42 -31.46 -49.96
CA ASN A 125 -46.78 -31.03 -51.31
C ASN A 125 -45.76 -31.51 -52.37
N ALA A 126 -45.22 -32.71 -52.19
CA ALA A 126 -44.07 -33.21 -52.96
C ALA A 126 -44.29 -33.27 -54.49
N SER A 127 -45.54 -33.40 -54.96
CA SER A 127 -45.87 -33.41 -56.40
C SER A 127 -45.70 -32.05 -57.09
N ALA A 128 -45.58 -30.96 -56.33
CA ALA A 128 -45.39 -29.61 -56.85
C ALA A 128 -43.92 -29.19 -56.98
N TYR A 129 -42.97 -30.03 -56.56
CA TYR A 129 -41.54 -29.70 -56.50
C TYR A 129 -40.67 -30.72 -57.23
N ASP A 130 -39.54 -30.26 -57.75
CA ASP A 130 -38.54 -31.13 -58.40
C ASP A 130 -37.79 -31.99 -57.35
N PRO A 131 -37.67 -33.32 -57.58
CA PRO A 131 -37.00 -34.23 -56.65
C PRO A 131 -35.51 -33.93 -56.41
N ALA A 132 -34.77 -33.36 -57.38
CA ALA A 132 -33.37 -32.99 -57.17
C ALA A 132 -33.25 -31.80 -56.22
N SER A 133 -34.13 -30.82 -56.34
CA SER A 133 -34.24 -29.65 -55.45
C SER A 133 -34.58 -30.07 -54.00
N LEU A 134 -35.49 -31.03 -53.82
CA LEU A 134 -35.82 -31.61 -52.51
C LEU A 134 -34.65 -32.36 -51.87
N ALA A 135 -33.84 -33.06 -52.67
CA ALA A 135 -32.65 -33.75 -52.18
C ALA A 135 -31.57 -32.76 -51.72
N SER A 136 -31.33 -31.68 -52.47
CA SER A 136 -30.41 -30.62 -52.06
C SER A 136 -30.84 -29.95 -50.76
N TYR A 137 -32.12 -29.57 -50.66
CA TYR A 137 -32.64 -28.92 -49.46
C TYR A 137 -32.55 -29.82 -48.22
N ARG A 138 -32.76 -31.13 -48.37
CA ARG A 138 -32.57 -32.10 -47.27
C ARG A 138 -31.12 -32.11 -46.77
N ASN A 139 -30.14 -32.03 -47.67
CA ASN A 139 -28.73 -31.94 -47.30
C ASN A 139 -28.41 -30.62 -46.58
N ASP A 140 -29.00 -29.50 -47.00
CA ASP A 140 -28.83 -28.21 -46.34
C ASP A 140 -29.39 -28.23 -44.91
N VAL A 141 -30.59 -28.77 -44.71
CA VAL A 141 -31.18 -28.95 -43.37
C VAL A 141 -30.30 -29.84 -42.49
N GLN A 142 -29.79 -30.94 -43.04
CA GLN A 142 -28.89 -31.84 -42.30
C GLN A 142 -27.57 -31.14 -41.92
N SER A 143 -27.03 -30.28 -42.79
CA SER A 143 -25.87 -29.43 -42.50
C SER A 143 -26.16 -28.45 -41.36
N TYR A 144 -27.29 -27.73 -41.41
CA TYR A 144 -27.68 -26.78 -40.35
C TYR A 144 -27.88 -27.47 -39.00
N CYS A 145 -28.53 -28.63 -39.00
CA CYS A 145 -28.71 -29.41 -37.77
C CYS A 145 -27.39 -29.98 -37.24
N GLY A 146 -26.47 -30.41 -38.12
CA GLY A 146 -25.12 -30.81 -37.73
C GLY A 146 -24.32 -29.66 -37.10
N GLN A 147 -24.46 -28.44 -37.62
CA GLN A 147 -23.85 -27.23 -37.03
C GLN A 147 -24.44 -26.92 -35.64
N ALA A 148 -25.74 -27.09 -35.44
CA ALA A 148 -26.38 -26.93 -34.14
C ALA A 148 -25.86 -27.95 -33.11
N THR A 149 -25.72 -29.21 -33.49
CA THR A 149 -25.13 -30.24 -32.63
C THR A 149 -23.67 -29.92 -32.29
N ALA A 150 -22.86 -29.52 -33.27
CA ALA A 150 -21.47 -29.15 -33.06
C ALA A 150 -21.33 -27.92 -32.13
N ALA A 151 -22.19 -26.92 -32.28
CA ALA A 151 -22.26 -25.76 -31.39
C ALA A 151 -22.61 -26.17 -29.96
N ASN A 152 -23.55 -27.11 -29.78
CA ASN A 152 -23.93 -27.62 -28.46
C ASN A 152 -22.79 -28.42 -27.80
N THR A 153 -22.09 -29.27 -28.56
CA THR A 153 -20.90 -29.97 -28.06
C THR A 153 -19.77 -29.01 -27.70
N ALA A 154 -19.62 -27.90 -28.42
CA ALA A 154 -18.66 -26.85 -28.06
C ALA A 154 -19.04 -26.16 -26.74
N LEU A 155 -20.33 -25.84 -26.53
CA LEU A 155 -20.83 -25.29 -25.27
C LEU A 155 -20.64 -26.24 -24.10
N GLN A 156 -21.00 -27.53 -24.26
CA GLN A 156 -20.82 -28.54 -23.21
C GLN A 156 -19.37 -28.70 -22.77
N ARG A 157 -18.41 -28.56 -23.69
CA ARG A 157 -16.97 -28.57 -23.38
C ARG A 157 -16.50 -27.32 -22.63
N GLU A 158 -17.14 -26.18 -22.83
CA GLU A 158 -16.81 -24.94 -22.09
C GLU A 158 -17.41 -24.97 -20.68
N LEU A 159 -18.57 -25.62 -20.50
CA LEU A 159 -19.21 -25.81 -19.18
C LEU A 159 -18.53 -26.88 -18.30
N SER A 160 -17.79 -27.80 -18.90
CA SER A 160 -17.10 -28.89 -18.18
C SER A 160 -15.63 -28.58 -17.85
N ARG A 161 -15.15 -27.38 -18.19
CA ARG A 161 -13.84 -26.85 -17.81
C ARG A 161 -13.90 -26.08 -16.51
#